data_AF-A0A3C1YJQ2-F1
#
_entry.id   AF-A0A3C1YJQ2-F1
#
_cell.length_a   1.000
_cell.length_b   1.000
_cell.length_c   1.000
_cell.angle_alpha   90.00
_cell.angle_beta   90.00
_cell.angle_gamma   90.00
#
_symmetry.space_group_name_H-M   'P 1'
#
loop_
_entity.id
_entity.type
_entity.pdbx_description
1 polymer ?
#
loop_
_entity_poly.entity_id
_entity_poly.type
_entity_poly.pdbx_seq_one_letter_code
_entity_poly.pdbx_strand_id
1 'polypeptide(L)'
;MAVLATLTAVTFTACGSNASTSNSIAANIETASDIEDTESTSEEATIIEADNSTDKVTENIVSDDTVSEDTVSEDTVSESTEASTDSEDAVSESTEASTDSTTDEISAATASFSKPGLPGADLEGRQAPNFTEGEVPAFEEGTAPDFANGQAPDFNSNTANQPSTTVSSNNTAATEKTTAATTDVFSNRDLKQTADLSEATYITVSSGNDITITEEGVYVLSGTATDVTVYVETADEDDAKVQLVLDGVSITNTDSPAIYVKNADKVFVTTTEGSSNTLKVTGTYTADGDTNLDAVIFSKDDLVLNGLGTLTVVSSNGNGITCKDDLKVTGGTYNITASGHGLEANDSISIAAGNFMVKSGKDGIHCENDDDLTLGSIYIEDGTFDITASGDGIQCITTLTIDGGTIKISAVEGLEGTYVIINDGMVSISASDDGINATSKSTAYTVCIEINGGNINISMGQGDTDAIDSNGNLYIGGGTINITAQSPFDYDGTGVLNGGTIYVNGSQVTTLTNQMMGGGMMGGFGDQGGFGGQGGFGGRGGFGDRGGF
;
A
#
# COMPACT_ATOMS: atom_id res chain seq x y z
N MET A 1 31.45 -51.72 -1.26
CA MET A 1 31.51 -50.27 -1.56
C MET A 1 30.40 -49.62 -0.77
N ALA A 2 30.73 -48.68 0.12
CA ALA A 2 29.75 -47.75 0.68
C ALA A 2 29.90 -46.44 -0.09
N VAL A 3 28.79 -45.87 -0.55
CA VAL A 3 28.80 -44.55 -1.20
C VAL A 3 28.68 -43.52 -0.08
N LEU A 4 29.76 -42.78 0.16
CA LEU A 4 29.78 -41.72 1.16
C LEU A 4 29.14 -40.47 0.56
N ALA A 5 27.85 -40.27 0.81
CA ALA A 5 27.14 -39.06 0.41
C ALA A 5 27.60 -37.89 1.29
N THR A 6 28.48 -37.04 0.76
CA THR A 6 28.85 -35.77 1.40
C THR A 6 27.69 -34.79 1.28
N LEU A 7 26.91 -34.65 2.36
CA LEU A 7 25.87 -33.63 2.46
C LEU A 7 26.55 -32.27 2.66
N THR A 8 26.73 -31.52 1.57
CA THR A 8 27.22 -30.14 1.63
C THR A 8 26.11 -29.26 2.19
N ALA A 9 26.20 -28.89 3.46
CA ALA A 9 25.30 -27.90 4.06
C ALA A 9 25.58 -26.53 3.44
N VAL A 10 24.69 -26.08 2.54
CA VAL A 10 24.66 -24.69 2.08
C VAL A 10 24.02 -23.87 3.20
N THR A 11 24.83 -23.06 3.87
CA THR A 11 24.34 -22.09 4.86
C THR A 11 23.68 -20.93 4.12
N PHE A 12 22.37 -20.80 4.24
CA PHE A 12 21.64 -19.61 3.79
C PHE A 12 22.03 -18.42 4.67
N THR A 13 22.65 -17.40 4.07
CA THR A 13 22.60 -16.05 4.61
C THR A 13 21.38 -15.39 3.99
N ALA A 14 20.24 -15.41 4.69
CA ALA A 14 19.07 -14.63 4.29
C ALA A 14 19.42 -13.13 4.31
N CYS A 15 18.74 -12.31 3.51
CA CYS A 15 18.97 -10.86 3.42
C CYS A 15 18.39 -10.07 4.63
N GLY A 16 18.70 -10.54 5.84
CA GLY A 16 18.28 -9.92 7.09
C GLY A 16 18.80 -8.49 7.26
N SER A 17 18.09 -7.72 8.09
CA SER A 17 18.32 -6.29 8.32
C SER A 17 19.73 -5.96 8.86
N ASN A 18 20.14 -4.71 8.69
CA ASN A 18 21.46 -4.16 9.03
C ASN A 18 21.72 -4.02 10.57
N ALA A 19 21.55 -5.11 11.32
CA ALA A 19 21.59 -5.15 12.78
C ALA A 19 23.02 -5.11 13.36
N SER A 20 23.56 -3.90 13.54
CA SER A 20 24.83 -3.69 14.24
C SER A 20 24.69 -3.75 15.78
N THR A 21 24.80 -4.94 16.38
CA THR A 21 25.58 -5.16 17.64
C THR A 21 25.68 -6.64 18.02
N SER A 22 26.86 -7.08 18.47
CA SER A 22 27.09 -8.48 18.86
C SER A 22 26.67 -8.78 20.30
N ASN A 23 25.85 -9.82 20.50
CA ASN A 23 25.87 -10.59 21.76
C ASN A 23 25.41 -12.04 21.54
N SER A 24 26.34 -12.99 21.53
CA SER A 24 26.08 -14.38 21.17
C SER A 24 25.75 -15.26 22.38
N ILE A 25 24.51 -15.74 22.46
CA ILE A 25 24.12 -16.82 23.38
C ILE A 25 24.30 -18.15 22.65
N ALA A 26 25.40 -18.85 22.91
CA ALA A 26 25.68 -20.16 22.32
C ALA A 26 24.92 -21.26 23.08
N ALA A 27 24.00 -21.96 22.39
CA ALA A 27 23.35 -23.16 22.92
C ALA A 27 24.26 -24.39 22.74
N ASN A 28 24.69 -25.00 23.85
CA ASN A 28 25.41 -26.27 23.81
C ASN A 28 24.43 -27.41 23.48
N ILE A 29 24.66 -28.09 22.35
CA ILE A 29 24.07 -29.41 22.08
C ILE A 29 25.11 -30.47 22.47
N GLU A 30 24.96 -31.05 23.66
CA GLU A 30 25.70 -32.28 24.00
C GLU A 30 25.00 -33.50 23.42
N THR A 31 25.76 -34.35 22.72
CA THR A 31 25.27 -35.62 22.19
C THR A 31 25.49 -36.75 23.20
N ALA A 32 24.41 -37.45 23.56
CA ALA A 32 24.47 -38.67 24.38
C ALA A 32 23.96 -39.87 23.57
N SER A 33 24.82 -40.87 23.39
CA SER A 33 24.54 -42.13 22.69
C SER A 33 24.34 -43.28 23.67
N ASP A 34 23.36 -44.14 23.36
CA ASP A 34 23.23 -45.56 23.72
C ASP A 34 23.34 -46.01 25.20
N ILE A 35 22.30 -46.68 25.69
CA ILE A 35 22.36 -47.82 26.63
C ILE A 35 21.05 -48.65 26.54
N GLU A 36 21.13 -49.94 26.90
CA GLU A 36 20.24 -51.02 26.44
C GLU A 36 18.91 -51.25 27.21
N ASP A 37 18.08 -52.15 26.67
CA ASP A 37 16.81 -52.67 27.21
C ASP A 37 16.83 -53.12 28.69
N THR A 38 15.66 -53.07 29.36
CA THR A 38 15.16 -54.22 30.15
C THR A 38 13.64 -54.19 30.43
N GLU A 39 13.08 -55.33 30.84
CA GLU A 39 11.65 -55.67 30.75
C GLU A 39 10.67 -55.02 31.76
N SER A 40 9.44 -54.82 31.28
CA SER A 40 8.14 -55.20 31.90
C SER A 40 7.97 -55.22 33.44
N THR A 41 6.96 -54.49 33.92
CA THR A 41 5.87 -55.11 34.71
C THR A 41 4.58 -54.29 34.64
N SER A 42 3.44 -54.94 34.94
CA SER A 42 2.08 -54.40 34.89
C SER A 42 1.63 -53.73 36.20
N GLU A 43 0.64 -52.84 36.15
CA GLU A 43 -0.67 -53.10 36.78
C GLU A 43 -1.81 -52.17 36.30
N GLU A 44 -3.01 -52.47 36.80
CA GLU A 44 -4.39 -52.25 36.34
C GLU A 44 -4.84 -50.90 35.72
N ALA A 45 -5.99 -50.98 35.03
CA ALA A 45 -6.78 -49.85 34.53
C ALA A 45 -8.16 -49.80 35.20
N THR A 46 -8.85 -48.66 35.14
CA THR A 46 -10.31 -48.61 35.36
C THR A 46 -10.95 -47.51 34.52
N ILE A 47 -12.04 -47.84 33.81
CA ILE A 47 -12.85 -46.92 32.99
C ILE A 47 -14.30 -47.05 33.43
N ILE A 48 -14.96 -45.92 33.72
CA ILE A 48 -16.41 -45.74 33.82
C ILE A 48 -16.65 -44.29 33.34
N GLU A 49 -17.12 -44.00 32.11
CA GLU A 49 -18.46 -44.22 31.52
C GLU A 49 -19.59 -43.37 32.14
N ALA A 50 -20.04 -42.37 31.35
CA ALA A 50 -21.41 -41.88 31.10
C ALA A 50 -22.49 -41.87 32.23
N ASP A 51 -23.44 -40.94 32.27
CA ASP A 51 -24.35 -40.54 31.17
C ASP A 51 -25.14 -39.24 31.48
N ASN A 52 -26.02 -38.87 30.55
CA ASN A 52 -26.78 -37.62 30.40
C ASN A 52 -28.20 -37.69 31.00
N SER A 53 -28.80 -36.56 31.43
CA SER A 53 -30.27 -36.45 31.62
C SER A 53 -30.79 -35.01 31.69
N THR A 54 -31.94 -34.79 31.03
CA THR A 54 -32.87 -33.65 31.19
C THR A 54 -33.64 -33.76 32.55
N ASP A 55 -34.50 -32.84 33.03
CA ASP A 55 -35.62 -32.17 32.35
C ASP A 55 -36.31 -31.02 33.15
N LYS A 56 -36.92 -30.06 32.40
CA LYS A 56 -38.08 -29.15 32.69
C LYS A 56 -38.34 -28.40 34.03
N VAL A 57 -38.43 -27.06 33.89
CA VAL A 57 -39.59 -26.14 34.15
C VAL A 57 -40.35 -26.16 35.50
N THR A 58 -40.36 -25.03 36.24
CA THR A 58 -41.59 -24.25 36.55
C THR A 58 -41.38 -22.82 37.11
N GLU A 59 -42.45 -22.04 36.98
CA GLU A 59 -42.75 -20.61 37.21
C GLU A 59 -42.64 -19.99 38.63
N ASN A 60 -42.16 -18.72 38.67
CA ASN A 60 -42.89 -17.49 39.11
C ASN A 60 -43.24 -17.19 40.61
N ILE A 61 -43.58 -15.90 40.82
CA ILE A 61 -44.31 -15.20 41.91
C ILE A 61 -43.49 -14.25 42.81
N VAL A 62 -44.07 -13.04 42.97
CA VAL A 62 -43.57 -11.79 43.54
C VAL A 62 -44.08 -11.55 44.98
N SER A 63 -43.23 -11.01 45.86
CA SER A 63 -43.57 -10.02 46.93
C SER A 63 -42.29 -9.66 47.72
N ASP A 64 -41.89 -8.45 48.12
CA ASP A 64 -42.43 -7.07 48.23
C ASP A 64 -42.38 -6.53 49.69
N ASP A 65 -42.20 -5.20 49.81
CA ASP A 65 -42.56 -4.26 50.89
C ASP A 65 -41.67 -3.97 52.16
N THR A 66 -41.59 -2.65 52.45
CA THR A 66 -41.17 -1.88 53.67
C THR A 66 -39.80 -2.03 54.37
N VAL A 67 -39.17 -1.05 55.09
CA VAL A 67 -39.18 0.44 55.25
C VAL A 67 -39.12 0.92 56.73
N SER A 68 -38.14 1.78 57.07
CA SER A 68 -38.11 2.84 58.13
C SER A 68 -36.70 3.50 58.16
N GLU A 69 -36.46 4.82 58.01
CA GLU A 69 -36.81 6.00 58.86
C GLU A 69 -36.10 6.00 60.25
N ASP A 70 -35.47 7.07 60.78
CA ASP A 70 -35.14 8.46 60.31
C ASP A 70 -33.76 8.91 60.93
N THR A 71 -33.25 10.15 61.21
CA THR A 71 -33.81 11.50 61.50
C THR A 71 -32.77 12.65 61.29
N VAL A 72 -33.17 13.73 60.58
CA VAL A 72 -33.09 15.20 60.84
C VAL A 72 -32.04 15.72 61.90
N SER A 73 -31.24 16.78 61.71
CA SER A 73 -31.64 18.22 61.59
C SER A 73 -30.57 19.26 61.12
N GLU A 74 -30.98 20.26 60.32
CA GLU A 74 -30.83 21.76 60.45
C GLU A 74 -29.48 22.45 60.84
N ASP A 75 -29.12 23.70 60.45
CA ASP A 75 -29.63 24.76 59.51
C ASP A 75 -28.57 25.91 59.38
N THR A 76 -28.84 26.97 58.57
CA THR A 76 -28.39 28.39 58.63
C THR A 76 -27.57 29.02 57.48
N VAL A 77 -28.33 29.46 56.47
CA VAL A 77 -28.23 30.64 55.56
C VAL A 77 -27.33 31.84 55.94
N SER A 78 -26.64 32.46 54.95
CA SER A 78 -26.55 33.94 54.78
C SER A 78 -26.01 34.42 53.41
N GLU A 79 -26.67 35.39 52.76
CA GLU A 79 -26.18 36.17 51.60
C GLU A 79 -25.62 37.54 52.03
N SER A 80 -24.74 38.17 51.22
CA SER A 80 -24.66 39.64 51.10
C SER A 80 -23.86 40.11 49.87
N THR A 81 -24.38 41.12 49.15
CA THR A 81 -23.72 41.87 48.06
C THR A 81 -23.01 43.13 48.54
N GLU A 82 -22.07 43.69 47.74
CA GLU A 82 -22.00 45.12 47.32
C GLU A 82 -20.70 45.45 46.55
N ALA A 83 -20.57 46.65 45.96
CA ALA A 83 -19.57 46.97 44.90
C ALA A 83 -18.75 48.28 45.08
N SER A 84 -17.84 48.57 44.11
CA SER A 84 -17.06 49.82 43.86
C SER A 84 -15.85 50.11 44.80
N THR A 85 -14.84 50.95 44.50
CA THR A 85 -14.57 52.00 43.47
C THR A 85 -13.10 52.02 42.96
N ASP A 86 -12.77 52.88 41.97
CA ASP A 86 -11.43 53.22 41.44
C ASP A 86 -10.43 53.86 42.43
N SER A 87 -9.11 53.85 42.10
CA SER A 87 -8.27 55.08 41.97
C SER A 87 -6.80 54.86 41.48
N GLU A 88 -6.47 55.39 40.30
CA GLU A 88 -5.28 56.18 39.87
C GLU A 88 -3.81 55.94 40.39
N ASP A 89 -2.94 55.59 39.43
CA ASP A 89 -1.74 56.36 38.95
C ASP A 89 -0.34 56.32 39.67
N ALA A 90 0.68 56.86 38.97
CA ALA A 90 2.05 57.27 39.36
C ALA A 90 3.28 56.34 39.08
N VAL A 91 3.60 56.18 37.78
CA VAL A 91 4.89 56.50 37.10
C VAL A 91 6.23 56.50 37.91
N SER A 92 7.27 55.87 37.33
CA SER A 92 8.67 56.37 37.37
C SER A 92 9.52 55.86 36.18
N GLU A 93 10.43 56.69 35.65
CA GLU A 93 11.17 56.48 34.38
C GLU A 93 12.67 56.13 34.54
N SER A 94 13.28 55.51 33.51
CA SER A 94 14.60 55.89 32.94
C SER A 94 14.80 55.21 31.56
N THR A 95 14.94 55.87 30.40
CA THR A 95 15.98 56.84 29.89
C THR A 95 17.34 56.17 29.60
N GLU A 96 18.05 56.33 28.45
CA GLU A 96 17.93 57.03 27.14
C GLU A 96 18.57 56.12 26.03
N ALA A 97 18.41 56.19 24.69
CA ALA A 97 17.94 57.15 23.67
C ALA A 97 19.05 57.77 22.75
N SER A 98 18.91 57.59 21.42
CA SER A 98 19.43 58.43 20.30
C SER A 98 18.98 57.80 18.95
N THR A 99 18.07 58.37 18.14
CA THR A 99 18.23 59.50 17.17
C THR A 99 19.35 59.27 16.13
N ASP A 100 19.17 59.43 14.82
CA ASP A 100 18.55 60.54 14.05
C ASP A 100 18.09 60.02 12.65
N SER A 101 16.84 60.18 12.16
CA SER A 101 16.29 61.21 11.22
C SER A 101 17.00 61.39 9.85
N THR A 102 16.37 61.75 8.70
CA THR A 102 15.05 62.35 8.35
C THR A 102 14.43 61.83 7.02
N THR A 103 13.09 61.89 6.89
CA THR A 103 12.23 62.21 5.70
C THR A 103 12.64 61.85 4.25
N ASP A 104 11.71 61.25 3.47
CA ASP A 104 10.91 62.01 2.47
C ASP A 104 9.70 61.20 1.92
N GLU A 105 8.87 61.83 1.07
CA GLU A 105 7.50 61.41 0.69
C GLU A 105 7.30 60.70 -0.68
N ILE A 106 6.16 59.99 -0.77
CA ILE A 106 5.26 59.86 -1.95
C ILE A 106 5.52 58.83 -3.08
N SER A 107 4.39 58.24 -3.50
CA SER A 107 4.05 57.57 -4.78
C SER A 107 4.43 56.10 -5.00
N ALA A 108 3.45 55.38 -5.55
CA ALA A 108 3.60 54.04 -6.11
C ALA A 108 3.58 54.10 -7.64
N ALA A 109 4.39 53.26 -8.30
CA ALA A 109 4.26 52.94 -9.72
C ALA A 109 4.86 51.56 -10.02
N THR A 110 4.14 50.75 -10.80
CA THR A 110 4.61 49.45 -11.31
C THR A 110 5.49 49.62 -12.56
N ALA A 111 6.64 48.95 -12.62
CA ALA A 111 7.37 48.73 -13.87
C ALA A 111 8.21 47.44 -13.82
N SER A 112 8.33 46.76 -14.95
CA SER A 112 9.18 45.59 -15.18
C SER A 112 10.58 45.98 -15.64
N PHE A 113 11.55 45.04 -15.66
CA PHE A 113 12.35 44.73 -16.88
C PHE A 113 13.37 43.56 -16.69
N SER A 114 13.23 42.53 -17.54
CA SER A 114 14.24 41.69 -18.21
C SER A 114 15.58 41.25 -17.55
N LYS A 115 15.92 39.97 -17.77
CA LYS A 115 17.28 39.45 -18.01
C LYS A 115 17.32 38.60 -19.32
N PRO A 116 18.49 38.22 -19.88
CA PRO A 116 18.63 37.95 -21.33
C PRO A 116 18.94 36.48 -21.72
N GLY A 117 18.74 36.15 -23.01
CA GLY A 117 19.30 34.95 -23.68
C GLY A 117 20.77 35.15 -24.12
N LEU A 118 21.40 34.35 -24.98
CA LEU A 118 21.07 33.20 -25.87
C LEU A 118 22.43 32.46 -26.17
N PRO A 119 22.53 31.21 -26.69
CA PRO A 119 21.95 30.71 -27.97
C PRO A 119 21.38 29.26 -27.89
N GLY A 120 20.76 28.64 -28.90
CA GLY A 120 20.52 29.00 -30.31
C GLY A 120 21.38 28.17 -31.30
N ALA A 121 20.87 27.47 -32.32
CA ALA A 121 19.48 27.25 -32.78
C ALA A 121 19.21 25.71 -32.93
N ASP A 122 18.63 25.06 -33.95
CA ASP A 122 18.15 25.44 -35.29
C ASP A 122 17.10 24.43 -35.84
N LEU A 123 16.08 24.90 -36.57
CA LEU A 123 15.08 24.09 -37.32
C LEU A 123 14.35 24.96 -38.38
N GLU A 124 14.57 24.71 -39.67
CA GLU A 124 13.67 25.18 -40.75
C GLU A 124 12.65 24.08 -41.15
N GLY A 125 11.35 24.41 -41.31
CA GLY A 125 10.30 23.37 -41.33
C GLY A 125 8.98 23.58 -42.10
N ARG A 126 8.79 24.67 -42.85
CA ARG A 126 7.69 24.87 -43.86
C ARG A 126 6.21 24.88 -43.38
N GLN A 127 5.70 26.10 -43.16
CA GLN A 127 4.54 26.69 -43.87
C GLN A 127 3.17 25.94 -43.92
N ALA A 128 2.16 26.52 -43.27
CA ALA A 128 0.74 26.12 -43.35
C ALA A 128 -0.06 26.85 -44.45
N PRO A 129 -1.19 26.28 -44.94
CA PRO A 129 -2.20 26.97 -45.74
C PRO A 129 -3.29 27.65 -44.86
N ASN A 130 -4.04 28.59 -45.44
CA ASN A 130 -4.99 29.47 -44.76
C ASN A 130 -6.39 29.37 -45.39
N PHE A 131 -7.46 29.36 -44.58
CA PHE A 131 -8.86 29.42 -45.06
C PHE A 131 -9.80 30.20 -44.10
N THR A 132 -10.93 30.63 -44.65
CA THR A 132 -11.67 31.85 -44.24
C THR A 132 -12.90 31.58 -43.35
N GLU A 133 -13.29 32.59 -42.55
CA GLU A 133 -14.58 32.66 -41.84
C GLU A 133 -15.79 32.67 -42.80
N GLY A 134 -16.95 32.19 -42.32
CA GLY A 134 -18.21 32.28 -43.07
C GLY A 134 -19.44 31.63 -42.38
N GLU A 135 -20.15 32.44 -41.59
CA GLU A 135 -21.56 32.28 -41.11
C GLU A 135 -22.03 31.01 -40.37
N VAL A 136 -22.73 31.23 -39.25
CA VAL A 136 -23.56 30.25 -38.53
C VAL A 136 -25.04 30.46 -38.81
N PRO A 137 -25.85 29.40 -38.73
CA PRO A 137 -27.09 29.47 -37.95
C PRO A 137 -27.29 28.26 -37.01
N ALA A 138 -28.04 28.45 -35.93
CA ALA A 138 -28.30 27.44 -34.89
C ALA A 138 -29.66 26.73 -35.05
N PHE A 139 -29.71 25.45 -34.65
CA PHE A 139 -30.87 24.56 -34.38
C PHE A 139 -30.29 23.21 -33.89
N GLU A 140 -30.88 22.36 -33.05
CA GLU A 140 -32.07 22.38 -32.17
C GLU A 140 -31.88 21.25 -31.11
N GLU A 141 -32.61 21.23 -29.98
CA GLU A 141 -32.55 20.08 -29.04
C GLU A 141 -33.29 18.84 -29.57
N GLY A 142 -32.74 17.64 -29.39
CA GLY A 142 -33.33 16.41 -29.94
C GLY A 142 -32.88 15.08 -29.32
N THR A 143 -33.57 14.66 -28.25
CA THR A 143 -33.84 13.26 -27.81
C THR A 143 -32.83 12.14 -28.11
N ALA A 144 -32.33 11.48 -27.06
CA ALA A 144 -31.61 10.21 -27.16
C ALA A 144 -32.53 9.02 -27.57
N PRO A 145 -32.01 8.01 -28.29
CA PRO A 145 -32.72 6.77 -28.59
C PRO A 145 -32.40 5.63 -27.61
N ASP A 146 -33.44 4.95 -27.12
CA ASP A 146 -33.37 3.60 -26.56
C ASP A 146 -33.31 2.57 -27.71
N PHE A 147 -32.44 1.54 -27.58
CA PHE A 147 -32.48 0.34 -28.41
C PHE A 147 -31.99 -0.90 -27.66
N ALA A 148 -32.92 -1.79 -27.31
CA ALA A 148 -32.63 -3.11 -26.77
C ALA A 148 -32.33 -4.17 -27.85
N ASN A 149 -31.43 -5.09 -27.51
CA ASN A 149 -31.31 -6.48 -28.00
C ASN A 149 -31.12 -6.74 -29.52
N GLY A 150 -29.91 -7.14 -29.93
CA GLY A 150 -29.60 -7.41 -31.35
C GLY A 150 -28.35 -8.24 -31.63
N GLN A 151 -28.40 -9.55 -31.35
CA GLN A 151 -27.73 -10.64 -32.11
C GLN A 151 -26.23 -10.47 -32.48
N ALA A 152 -25.35 -11.16 -31.73
CA ALA A 152 -23.92 -11.26 -32.03
C ALA A 152 -23.61 -12.07 -33.32
N PRO A 153 -22.52 -11.74 -34.06
CA PRO A 153 -22.07 -12.53 -35.21
C PRO A 153 -21.21 -13.74 -34.79
N ASP A 154 -21.54 -14.92 -35.34
CA ASP A 154 -20.75 -16.15 -35.25
C ASP A 154 -19.55 -16.11 -36.22
N PHE A 155 -18.37 -16.58 -35.78
CA PHE A 155 -17.24 -16.86 -36.66
C PHE A 155 -16.43 -18.13 -36.30
N ASN A 156 -17.16 -19.22 -36.06
CA ASN A 156 -16.80 -20.59 -36.48
C ASN A 156 -15.31 -21.03 -36.44
N SER A 157 -14.94 -21.66 -35.32
CA SER A 157 -14.11 -22.87 -35.22
C SER A 157 -13.05 -23.19 -36.30
N ASN A 158 -11.82 -23.44 -35.84
CA ASN A 158 -10.99 -24.50 -36.41
C ASN A 158 -10.35 -25.34 -35.30
N THR A 159 -10.62 -26.65 -35.27
CA THR A 159 -10.32 -27.53 -34.12
C THR A 159 -9.08 -28.39 -34.32
N ALA A 160 -8.22 -28.45 -33.31
CA ALA A 160 -7.29 -29.57 -33.07
C ALA A 160 -7.67 -30.24 -31.74
N ASN A 161 -7.66 -31.58 -31.69
CA ASN A 161 -8.44 -32.34 -30.70
C ASN A 161 -7.58 -33.35 -29.91
N GLN A 162 -7.45 -33.15 -28.60
CA GLN A 162 -7.10 -34.16 -27.59
C GLN A 162 -7.77 -33.82 -26.24
N PRO A 163 -7.86 -34.75 -25.26
CA PRO A 163 -9.16 -35.04 -24.65
C PRO A 163 -9.39 -34.37 -23.29
N SER A 164 -10.68 -34.16 -22.98
CA SER A 164 -11.13 -33.81 -21.63
C SER A 164 -10.99 -35.01 -20.69
N THR A 165 -10.28 -34.82 -19.58
CA THR A 165 -10.33 -35.70 -18.41
C THR A 165 -11.11 -35.02 -17.30
N THR A 166 -12.31 -35.51 -17.01
CA THR A 166 -13.09 -35.09 -15.83
C THR A 166 -12.33 -35.49 -14.57
N VAL A 167 -12.04 -34.52 -13.70
CA VAL A 167 -11.48 -34.76 -12.36
C VAL A 167 -12.57 -34.51 -11.32
N SER A 168 -12.83 -35.49 -10.47
CA SER A 168 -13.81 -35.39 -9.38
C SER A 168 -13.25 -34.63 -8.18
N SER A 169 -14.13 -33.99 -7.42
CA SER A 169 -13.81 -33.31 -6.16
C SER A 169 -13.39 -34.30 -5.07
N ASN A 170 -12.08 -34.50 -4.91
CA ASN A 170 -11.50 -35.29 -3.81
C ASN A 170 -11.14 -34.38 -2.63
N ASN A 171 -12.08 -34.23 -1.70
CA ASN A 171 -11.83 -33.61 -0.40
C ASN A 171 -10.68 -34.32 0.32
N THR A 172 -9.56 -33.62 0.52
CA THR A 172 -8.36 -34.13 1.19
C THR A 172 -8.02 -33.16 2.31
N ALA A 173 -7.81 -33.67 3.53
CA ALA A 173 -7.67 -32.83 4.71
C ALA A 173 -6.47 -31.88 4.59
N ALA A 174 -6.70 -30.60 4.90
CA ALA A 174 -5.62 -29.64 5.07
C ALA A 174 -4.68 -30.15 6.16
N THR A 175 -3.39 -30.25 5.83
CA THR A 175 -2.33 -30.51 6.81
C THR A 175 -1.77 -29.15 7.17
N GLU A 176 -1.88 -28.74 8.43
CA GLU A 176 -1.46 -27.41 8.88
C GLU A 176 0.05 -27.19 8.63
N LYS A 177 0.36 -26.34 7.67
CA LYS A 177 1.70 -25.77 7.47
C LYS A 177 1.81 -24.61 8.47
N THR A 178 2.35 -24.88 9.66
CA THR A 178 2.46 -23.87 10.73
C THR A 178 3.55 -22.83 10.40
N THR A 179 3.21 -21.83 9.59
CA THR A 179 4.05 -20.65 9.36
C THR A 179 3.98 -19.76 10.60
N ALA A 180 4.95 -19.88 11.51
CA ALA A 180 4.92 -19.26 12.84
C ALA A 180 5.26 -17.75 12.84
N ALA A 181 4.60 -16.98 11.96
CA ALA A 181 4.80 -15.54 11.76
C ALA A 181 3.51 -14.72 11.61
N THR A 182 2.37 -15.35 11.29
CA THR A 182 1.13 -14.62 10.95
C THR A 182 0.29 -14.14 12.15
N THR A 183 0.62 -14.56 13.38
CA THR A 183 -0.16 -14.23 14.59
C THR A 183 -0.03 -12.79 15.07
N ASP A 184 0.97 -12.06 14.58
CA ASP A 184 1.42 -10.81 15.19
C ASP A 184 1.08 -9.57 14.32
N VAL A 185 0.70 -9.78 13.05
CA VAL A 185 0.36 -8.70 12.09
C VAL A 185 -1.09 -8.22 12.25
N PHE A 186 -2.03 -9.15 12.38
CA PHE A 186 -3.48 -8.87 12.44
C PHE A 186 -4.06 -9.21 13.81
N SER A 187 -4.76 -8.27 14.42
CA SER A 187 -5.48 -8.52 15.65
C SER A 187 -6.78 -9.31 15.40
N ASN A 188 -7.26 -10.01 16.43
CA ASN A 188 -8.58 -10.65 16.41
C ASN A 188 -9.74 -9.66 16.14
N ARG A 189 -9.54 -8.35 16.33
CA ARG A 189 -10.52 -7.31 16.02
C ARG A 189 -10.46 -6.92 14.54
N ASP A 190 -9.26 -6.86 13.97
CA ASP A 190 -9.01 -6.48 12.57
C ASP A 190 -9.66 -7.51 11.64
N LEU A 191 -9.48 -8.79 11.95
CA LEU A 191 -10.04 -9.94 11.22
C LEU A 191 -11.57 -10.08 11.33
N LYS A 192 -12.24 -9.31 12.21
CA LYS A 192 -13.69 -9.45 12.45
C LYS A 192 -14.52 -8.76 11.34
N GLN A 193 -14.86 -9.54 10.31
CA GLN A 193 -15.62 -9.10 9.11
C GLN A 193 -17.06 -8.61 9.37
N THR A 194 -17.52 -8.52 10.62
CA THR A 194 -18.84 -7.98 10.98
C THR A 194 -18.76 -7.11 12.23
N ALA A 195 -19.44 -5.98 12.21
CA ALA A 195 -19.63 -5.15 13.40
C ALA A 195 -20.52 -5.85 14.43
N ASP A 196 -20.37 -5.46 15.70
CA ASP A 196 -21.46 -5.66 16.67
C ASP A 196 -22.40 -4.46 16.56
N LEU A 197 -23.70 -4.70 16.43
CA LEU A 197 -24.70 -3.65 16.17
C LEU A 197 -25.66 -3.43 17.35
N SER A 198 -25.39 -4.05 18.51
CA SER A 198 -26.22 -3.95 19.71
C SER A 198 -26.37 -2.51 20.23
N GLU A 199 -25.25 -1.80 20.38
CA GLU A 199 -25.19 -0.41 20.85
C GLU A 199 -24.86 0.59 19.72
N ALA A 200 -25.13 0.24 18.46
CA ALA A 200 -24.71 1.05 17.31
C ALA A 200 -25.58 2.30 17.12
N THR A 201 -24.93 3.43 16.81
CA THR A 201 -25.58 4.67 16.41
C THR A 201 -25.85 4.66 14.90
N TYR A 202 -27.10 4.89 14.49
CA TYR A 202 -27.50 4.88 13.08
C TYR A 202 -27.57 6.30 12.51
N ILE A 203 -26.86 6.54 11.42
CA ILE A 203 -26.75 7.85 10.75
C ILE A 203 -27.15 7.69 9.27
N THR A 204 -28.03 8.58 8.79
CA THR A 204 -28.35 8.70 7.37
C THR A 204 -27.80 10.01 6.84
N VAL A 205 -26.85 9.93 5.89
CA VAL A 205 -26.16 11.11 5.34
C VAL A 205 -27.14 12.04 4.62
N SER A 206 -26.91 13.35 4.71
CA SER A 206 -27.82 14.38 4.15
C SER A 206 -27.01 15.57 3.60
N SER A 207 -27.14 15.88 2.30
CA SER A 207 -26.27 16.84 1.60
C SER A 207 -26.08 18.18 2.33
N GLY A 208 -24.83 18.66 2.39
CA GLY A 208 -24.47 19.91 3.06
C GLY A 208 -24.51 19.87 4.59
N ASN A 209 -24.51 18.68 5.21
CA ASN A 209 -24.47 18.49 6.66
C ASN A 209 -23.35 17.49 7.00
N ASP A 210 -22.18 18.01 7.35
CA ASP A 210 -21.07 17.20 7.85
C ASP A 210 -21.42 16.45 9.13
N ILE A 211 -20.72 15.34 9.37
CA ILE A 211 -20.90 14.46 10.52
C ILE A 211 -19.56 14.42 11.26
N THR A 212 -19.54 14.73 12.56
CA THR A 212 -18.36 14.59 13.41
C THR A 212 -18.61 13.53 14.47
N ILE A 213 -17.72 12.53 14.53
CA ILE A 213 -17.71 11.46 15.53
C ILE A 213 -16.56 11.73 16.50
N THR A 214 -16.90 11.92 17.78
CA THR A 214 -15.96 12.39 18.82
C THR A 214 -15.73 11.41 19.97
N GLU A 215 -16.39 10.24 19.92
CA GLU A 215 -16.39 9.22 20.97
C GLU A 215 -16.13 7.83 20.36
N GLU A 216 -15.60 6.90 21.16
CA GLU A 216 -15.53 5.47 20.78
C GLU A 216 -16.94 4.91 20.58
N GLY A 217 -17.14 4.15 19.50
CA GLY A 217 -18.43 3.53 19.22
C GLY A 217 -18.54 2.87 17.84
N VAL A 218 -19.72 2.33 17.57
CA VAL A 218 -20.09 1.75 16.27
C VAL A 218 -21.13 2.66 15.60
N TYR A 219 -20.84 3.11 14.39
CA TYR A 219 -21.63 4.10 13.67
C TYR A 219 -22.05 3.55 12.29
N VAL A 220 -23.33 3.23 12.13
CA VAL A 220 -23.89 2.70 10.86
C VAL A 220 -24.26 3.86 9.95
N LEU A 221 -23.54 3.98 8.83
CA LEU A 221 -23.71 5.00 7.82
C LEU A 221 -24.55 4.48 6.66
N SER A 222 -25.55 5.25 6.25
CA SER A 222 -26.55 4.88 5.23
C SER A 222 -26.99 6.08 4.38
N GLY A 223 -27.56 5.83 3.20
CA GLY A 223 -28.23 6.86 2.40
C GLY A 223 -27.37 7.48 1.29
N THR A 224 -27.73 8.67 0.80
CA THR A 224 -27.02 9.32 -0.30
C THR A 224 -26.94 10.83 -0.10
N ALA A 225 -25.73 11.38 -0.18
CA ALA A 225 -25.45 12.80 0.02
C ALA A 225 -24.36 13.33 -0.92
N THR A 226 -24.32 14.65 -1.02
CA THR A 226 -23.25 15.43 -1.65
C THR A 226 -22.77 16.47 -0.65
N ASP A 227 -21.49 16.83 -0.73
CA ASP A 227 -20.95 17.93 0.08
C ASP A 227 -21.12 17.63 1.59
N VAL A 228 -20.66 16.44 1.99
CA VAL A 228 -20.70 15.89 3.36
C VAL A 228 -19.40 15.13 3.62
N THR A 229 -18.69 15.53 4.67
CA THR A 229 -17.54 14.81 5.23
C THR A 229 -17.97 14.07 6.50
N VAL A 230 -17.54 12.82 6.66
CA VAL A 230 -17.60 12.11 7.94
C VAL A 230 -16.25 12.25 8.62
N TYR A 231 -16.16 13.16 9.58
CA TYR A 231 -14.99 13.37 10.43
C TYR A 231 -15.00 12.37 11.59
N VAL A 232 -13.83 11.81 11.90
CA VAL A 232 -13.54 11.18 13.20
C VAL A 232 -12.50 12.05 13.89
N GLU A 233 -12.87 12.66 15.01
CA GLU A 233 -12.07 13.65 15.75
C GLU A 233 -12.27 13.39 17.25
N THR A 234 -11.55 12.40 17.79
CA THR A 234 -11.77 11.89 19.15
C THR A 234 -11.00 12.70 20.20
N ALA A 235 -11.51 12.69 21.44
CA ALA A 235 -10.87 13.38 22.57
C ALA A 235 -9.80 12.55 23.29
N ASP A 236 -9.62 11.28 22.91
CA ASP A 236 -8.74 10.30 23.58
C ASP A 236 -7.97 9.52 22.50
N GLU A 237 -7.05 10.24 21.84
CA GLU A 237 -6.41 9.84 20.59
C GLU A 237 -5.46 8.63 20.70
N ASP A 238 -4.97 8.32 21.91
CA ASP A 238 -4.11 7.16 22.20
C ASP A 238 -4.89 5.86 22.48
N ASP A 239 -6.22 5.91 22.70
CA ASP A 239 -7.00 4.74 23.18
C ASP A 239 -8.32 4.49 22.42
N ALA A 240 -8.96 5.51 21.81
CA ALA A 240 -10.32 5.40 21.25
C ALA A 240 -10.40 4.64 19.91
N LYS A 241 -11.32 3.65 19.82
CA LYS A 241 -11.48 2.76 18.64
C LYS A 241 -12.85 2.91 17.97
N VAL A 242 -12.91 3.63 16.86
CA VAL A 242 -14.17 3.94 16.15
C VAL A 242 -14.44 2.93 15.03
N GLN A 243 -15.67 2.38 14.93
CA GLN A 243 -16.08 1.52 13.82
C GLN A 243 -17.18 2.18 12.97
N LEU A 244 -16.81 2.61 11.76
CA LEU A 244 -17.71 3.10 10.72
C LEU A 244 -18.23 1.91 9.91
N VAL A 245 -19.54 1.65 9.96
CA VAL A 245 -20.19 0.54 9.26
C VAL A 245 -20.93 1.07 8.04
N LEU A 246 -20.47 0.71 6.85
CA LEU A 246 -21.01 1.19 5.58
C LEU A 246 -22.14 0.27 5.11
N ASP A 247 -23.39 0.73 5.26
CA ASP A 247 -24.61 -0.01 4.91
C ASP A 247 -25.42 0.72 3.82
N GLY A 248 -24.91 0.67 2.59
CA GLY A 248 -25.53 1.29 1.42
C GLY A 248 -25.39 2.81 1.42
N VAL A 249 -24.24 3.32 1.86
CA VAL A 249 -23.94 4.77 1.88
C VAL A 249 -23.28 5.23 0.58
N SER A 250 -23.71 6.39 0.07
CA SER A 250 -23.14 7.03 -1.10
C SER A 250 -22.84 8.52 -0.83
N ILE A 251 -21.58 8.91 -0.87
CA ILE A 251 -21.11 10.30 -0.65
C ILE A 251 -20.38 10.79 -1.90
N THR A 252 -20.59 12.05 -2.28
CA THR A 252 -19.82 12.71 -3.34
C THR A 252 -19.51 14.17 -2.99
N ASN A 253 -18.23 14.47 -2.80
CA ASN A 253 -17.74 15.82 -2.48
C ASN A 253 -16.99 16.44 -3.66
N THR A 254 -16.75 17.75 -3.61
CA THR A 254 -15.90 18.48 -4.56
C THR A 254 -14.46 18.62 -4.09
N ASP A 255 -14.23 18.84 -2.81
CA ASP A 255 -12.99 19.46 -2.29
C ASP A 255 -12.51 18.91 -0.93
N SER A 256 -13.22 17.92 -0.38
CA SER A 256 -12.96 17.35 0.95
C SER A 256 -13.11 15.83 0.88
N PRO A 257 -12.37 15.03 1.66
CA PRO A 257 -12.57 13.58 1.76
C PRO A 257 -14.03 13.24 2.08
N ALA A 258 -14.49 12.04 1.73
CA ALA A 258 -15.80 11.55 2.15
C ALA A 258 -15.76 11.01 3.60
N ILE A 259 -14.61 10.45 3.99
CA ILE A 259 -14.26 10.10 5.38
C ILE A 259 -12.90 10.72 5.67
N TYR A 260 -12.79 11.45 6.79
CA TYR A 260 -11.54 12.05 7.26
C TYR A 260 -11.33 11.73 8.75
N VAL A 261 -10.36 10.87 9.06
CA VAL A 261 -9.92 10.65 10.45
C VAL A 261 -8.84 11.68 10.78
N LYS A 262 -9.11 12.49 11.80
CA LYS A 262 -8.20 13.49 12.35
C LYS A 262 -7.37 12.97 13.51
N ASN A 263 -7.96 12.19 14.40
CA ASN A 263 -7.28 11.53 15.53
C ASN A 263 -8.16 10.43 16.17
N ALA A 264 -7.62 9.21 16.26
CA ALA A 264 -8.10 8.08 17.05
C ALA A 264 -7.01 6.98 17.08
N ASP A 265 -6.97 6.08 18.06
CA ASP A 265 -6.02 4.95 18.05
C ASP A 265 -6.29 4.04 16.84
N LYS A 266 -7.56 3.86 16.45
CA LYS A 266 -7.90 3.00 15.32
C LYS A 266 -9.28 3.30 14.76
N VAL A 267 -9.37 3.40 13.43
CA VAL A 267 -10.66 3.46 12.73
C VAL A 267 -10.89 2.22 11.88
N PHE A 268 -12.01 1.54 12.12
CA PHE A 268 -12.46 0.40 11.34
C PHE A 268 -13.52 0.86 10.33
N VAL A 269 -13.28 0.66 9.04
CA VAL A 269 -14.26 0.90 7.96
C VAL A 269 -14.78 -0.46 7.47
N THR A 270 -15.94 -0.84 7.98
CA THR A 270 -16.54 -2.17 7.79
C THR A 270 -17.69 -2.11 6.79
N THR A 271 -17.62 -2.88 5.70
CA THR A 271 -18.72 -2.99 4.72
C THR A 271 -19.73 -4.07 5.12
N THR A 272 -21.02 -3.72 5.20
CA THR A 272 -22.10 -4.68 5.53
C THR A 272 -22.27 -5.73 4.44
N GLU A 273 -22.57 -6.98 4.80
CA GLU A 273 -22.76 -8.10 3.86
C GLU A 273 -23.78 -7.75 2.76
N GLY A 274 -23.35 -7.86 1.49
CA GLY A 274 -24.21 -7.55 0.34
C GLY A 274 -24.53 -6.06 0.12
N SER A 275 -24.04 -5.16 0.97
CA SER A 275 -24.16 -3.71 0.74
C SER A 275 -23.24 -3.23 -0.39
N SER A 276 -23.65 -2.15 -1.05
CA SER A 276 -22.88 -1.49 -2.11
C SER A 276 -22.72 -0.02 -1.75
N ASN A 277 -21.49 0.37 -1.42
CA ASN A 277 -21.14 1.69 -0.91
C ASN A 277 -20.33 2.46 -1.96
N THR A 278 -20.44 3.78 -2.00
CA THR A 278 -19.73 4.62 -2.98
C THR A 278 -19.25 5.92 -2.35
N LEU A 279 -17.95 6.12 -2.28
CA LEU A 279 -17.33 7.35 -1.80
C LEU A 279 -16.59 8.00 -2.96
N LYS A 280 -16.73 9.32 -3.11
CA LYS A 280 -16.18 10.03 -4.27
C LYS A 280 -15.76 11.46 -3.96
N VAL A 281 -14.64 11.89 -4.53
CA VAL A 281 -14.26 13.31 -4.65
C VAL A 281 -14.06 13.67 -6.12
N THR A 282 -14.76 14.72 -6.57
CA THR A 282 -14.88 15.10 -7.99
C THR A 282 -13.99 16.25 -8.43
N GLY A 283 -13.57 17.11 -7.51
CA GLY A 283 -12.69 18.24 -7.76
C GLY A 283 -11.31 17.99 -7.15
N THR A 284 -10.79 18.99 -6.45
CA THR A 284 -9.44 19.03 -5.86
C THR A 284 -9.53 19.31 -4.37
N TYR A 285 -8.77 18.57 -3.58
CA TYR A 285 -8.78 18.66 -2.12
C TYR A 285 -8.32 20.04 -1.59
N THR A 286 -8.92 20.45 -0.48
CA THR A 286 -8.49 21.59 0.34
C THR A 286 -7.74 21.07 1.56
N ALA A 287 -6.57 21.63 1.86
CA ALA A 287 -5.76 21.25 3.02
C ALA A 287 -6.41 21.66 4.35
N ASP A 288 -6.25 20.85 5.39
CA ASP A 288 -6.68 21.16 6.77
C ASP A 288 -5.48 21.56 7.62
N GLY A 289 -5.25 22.88 7.72
CA GLY A 289 -4.02 23.43 8.29
C GLY A 289 -2.82 23.07 7.42
N ASP A 290 -1.82 22.42 8.04
CA ASP A 290 -0.65 21.87 7.35
C ASP A 290 -0.92 20.46 6.75
N THR A 291 -2.10 19.86 7.00
CA THR A 291 -2.46 18.53 6.48
C THR A 291 -2.83 18.61 5.00
N ASN A 292 -1.96 18.08 4.14
CA ASN A 292 -2.30 17.86 2.73
C ASN A 292 -3.32 16.71 2.62
N LEU A 293 -4.60 17.05 2.53
CA LEU A 293 -5.64 16.09 2.18
C LEU A 293 -5.52 15.77 0.69
N ASP A 294 -5.50 14.48 0.34
CA ASP A 294 -5.36 14.02 -1.06
C ASP A 294 -6.24 12.80 -1.40
N ALA A 295 -7.03 12.27 -0.47
CA ALA A 295 -7.73 11.00 -0.62
C ALA A 295 -9.22 11.05 -0.27
N VAL A 296 -9.99 10.14 -0.87
CA VAL A 296 -11.45 10.02 -0.66
C VAL A 296 -11.77 9.46 0.72
N ILE A 297 -10.95 8.52 1.20
CA ILE A 297 -10.79 8.21 2.61
C ILE A 297 -9.39 8.67 2.99
N PHE A 298 -9.29 9.64 3.88
CA PHE A 298 -8.01 10.11 4.43
C PHE A 298 -7.99 9.80 5.92
N SER A 299 -6.95 9.12 6.39
CA SER A 299 -6.73 8.84 7.81
C SER A 299 -5.37 9.37 8.20
N LYS A 300 -5.31 10.21 9.24
CA LYS A 300 -4.01 10.52 9.85
C LYS A 300 -3.41 9.34 10.62
N ASP A 301 -4.28 8.48 11.14
CA ASP A 301 -3.93 7.46 12.12
C ASP A 301 -4.40 6.06 11.61
N ASP A 302 -4.10 4.98 12.33
CA ASP A 302 -4.35 3.58 11.92
C ASP A 302 -5.75 3.31 11.33
N LEU A 303 -5.78 2.72 10.13
CA LEU A 303 -6.99 2.45 9.37
C LEU A 303 -7.14 0.96 9.05
N VAL A 304 -8.26 0.37 9.47
CA VAL A 304 -8.60 -1.04 9.18
C VAL A 304 -9.81 -1.12 8.24
N LEU A 305 -9.61 -1.61 7.02
CA LEU A 305 -10.68 -1.88 6.06
C LEU A 305 -11.09 -3.36 6.13
N ASN A 306 -12.40 -3.62 6.31
CA ASN A 306 -12.89 -4.99 6.32
C ASN A 306 -14.38 -5.10 5.92
N GLY A 307 -14.95 -6.31 6.02
CA GLY A 307 -16.37 -6.55 5.82
C GLY A 307 -16.70 -7.55 4.71
N LEU A 308 -17.98 -7.61 4.36
CA LEU A 308 -18.55 -8.57 3.39
C LEU A 308 -19.36 -7.85 2.28
N GLY A 309 -19.23 -6.53 2.18
CA GLY A 309 -19.86 -5.71 1.15
C GLY A 309 -18.88 -5.26 0.07
N THR A 310 -19.36 -4.34 -0.76
CA THR A 310 -18.55 -3.63 -1.77
C THR A 310 -18.39 -2.17 -1.39
N LEU A 311 -17.18 -1.65 -1.55
CA LEU A 311 -16.85 -0.23 -1.48
C LEU A 311 -16.28 0.22 -2.84
N THR A 312 -16.91 1.22 -3.45
CA THR A 312 -16.41 1.90 -4.64
C THR A 312 -15.80 3.23 -4.23
N VAL A 313 -14.56 3.51 -4.65
CA VAL A 313 -13.82 4.72 -4.30
C VAL A 313 -13.39 5.42 -5.58
N VAL A 314 -13.76 6.69 -5.77
CA VAL A 314 -13.41 7.45 -6.99
C VAL A 314 -12.81 8.81 -6.65
N SER A 315 -11.54 9.01 -7.01
CA SER A 315 -10.78 10.23 -6.76
C SER A 315 -10.38 10.88 -8.08
N SER A 316 -10.94 12.07 -8.38
CA SER A 316 -10.68 12.76 -9.64
C SER A 316 -9.31 13.43 -9.72
N ASN A 317 -8.79 13.94 -8.60
CA ASN A 317 -7.51 14.65 -8.51
C ASN A 317 -6.80 14.32 -7.19
N GLY A 318 -6.48 13.04 -6.98
CA GLY A 318 -5.78 12.53 -5.81
C GLY A 318 -5.85 11.02 -5.68
N ASN A 319 -5.51 10.53 -4.49
CA ASN A 319 -5.43 9.13 -4.09
C ASN A 319 -6.82 8.52 -3.82
N GLY A 320 -6.91 7.19 -3.85
CA GLY A 320 -8.14 6.49 -3.47
C GLY A 320 -8.34 6.51 -1.95
N ILE A 321 -7.45 5.84 -1.24
CA ILE A 321 -7.41 5.74 0.22
C ILE A 321 -5.98 6.07 0.67
N THR A 322 -5.83 6.99 1.62
CA THR A 322 -4.55 7.31 2.26
C THR A 322 -4.68 7.12 3.78
N CYS A 323 -3.73 6.41 4.37
CA CYS A 323 -3.45 6.40 5.81
C CYS A 323 -2.07 7.05 6.06
N LYS A 324 -1.83 7.65 7.22
CA LYS A 324 -0.50 8.20 7.58
C LYS A 324 0.25 7.41 8.65
N ASP A 325 -0.36 6.32 9.15
CA ASP A 325 0.25 5.27 9.98
C ASP A 325 0.02 3.87 9.32
N ASP A 326 -0.45 2.84 10.05
CA ASP A 326 -0.73 1.48 9.52
C ASP A 326 -2.09 1.37 8.79
N LEU A 327 -2.07 0.87 7.55
CA LEU A 327 -3.27 0.46 6.80
C LEU A 327 -3.41 -1.07 6.78
N LYS A 328 -4.50 -1.60 7.34
CA LYS A 328 -4.79 -3.04 7.34
C LYS A 328 -6.04 -3.36 6.53
N VAL A 329 -6.01 -4.40 5.71
CA VAL A 329 -7.17 -4.89 4.95
C VAL A 329 -7.38 -6.38 5.19
N THR A 330 -8.54 -6.78 5.71
CA THR A 330 -8.77 -8.18 6.15
C THR A 330 -9.94 -8.87 5.46
N GLY A 331 -10.62 -8.19 4.53
CA GLY A 331 -11.73 -8.73 3.74
C GLY A 331 -12.41 -7.62 2.93
N GLY A 332 -13.58 -7.91 2.35
CA GLY A 332 -14.34 -6.94 1.55
C GLY A 332 -13.97 -6.90 0.06
N THR A 333 -14.70 -6.09 -0.72
CA THR A 333 -14.44 -5.84 -2.15
C THR A 333 -14.28 -4.35 -2.42
N TYR A 334 -13.18 -3.97 -3.07
CA TYR A 334 -12.77 -2.58 -3.30
C TYR A 334 -12.64 -2.31 -4.81
N ASN A 335 -13.48 -1.41 -5.32
CA ASN A 335 -13.40 -0.90 -6.69
C ASN A 335 -12.85 0.53 -6.66
N ILE A 336 -11.56 0.69 -6.89
CA ILE A 336 -10.85 1.97 -6.71
C ILE A 336 -10.48 2.55 -8.08
N THR A 337 -10.73 3.85 -8.27
CA THR A 337 -10.27 4.60 -9.43
C THR A 337 -9.76 5.96 -8.97
N ALA A 338 -8.45 6.18 -9.05
CA ALA A 338 -7.74 7.34 -8.55
C ALA A 338 -6.85 7.95 -9.64
N SER A 339 -6.58 9.26 -9.56
CA SER A 339 -5.55 9.90 -10.40
C SER A 339 -4.17 9.87 -9.76
N GLY A 340 -4.11 9.69 -8.43
CA GLY A 340 -2.90 9.37 -7.67
C GLY A 340 -2.75 7.86 -7.49
N HIS A 341 -2.28 7.45 -6.32
CA HIS A 341 -2.17 6.05 -5.90
C HIS A 341 -3.56 5.45 -5.61
N GLY A 342 -3.70 4.13 -5.77
CA GLY A 342 -4.94 3.43 -5.41
C GLY A 342 -5.14 3.34 -3.89
N LEU A 343 -4.16 2.74 -3.22
CA LEU A 343 -4.00 2.73 -1.77
C LEU A 343 -2.63 3.33 -1.44
N GLU A 344 -2.57 4.16 -0.40
CA GLU A 344 -1.36 4.77 0.14
C GLU A 344 -1.35 4.60 1.68
N ALA A 345 -0.19 4.24 2.24
CA ALA A 345 0.07 4.33 3.68
C ALA A 345 1.55 4.69 3.92
N ASN A 346 1.86 5.37 5.02
CA ASN A 346 3.27 5.69 5.31
C ASN A 346 4.02 4.47 5.87
N ASP A 347 3.46 3.79 6.87
CA ASP A 347 4.24 2.89 7.73
C ASP A 347 4.11 1.42 7.33
N SER A 348 2.88 0.91 7.18
CA SER A 348 2.65 -0.36 6.50
C SER A 348 1.32 -0.46 5.76
N ILE A 349 1.27 -1.35 4.76
CA ILE A 349 0.03 -1.91 4.22
C ILE A 349 0.04 -3.43 4.43
N SER A 350 -0.82 -3.90 5.33
CA SER A 350 -0.96 -5.33 5.65
C SER A 350 -2.30 -5.88 5.15
N ILE A 351 -2.28 -6.85 4.23
CA ILE A 351 -3.47 -7.42 3.59
C ILE A 351 -3.60 -8.91 3.93
N ALA A 352 -4.57 -9.26 4.77
CA ALA A 352 -4.89 -10.65 5.10
C ALA A 352 -5.75 -11.30 3.99
N ALA A 353 -6.72 -10.54 3.49
CA ALA A 353 -7.62 -10.96 2.41
C ALA A 353 -8.35 -9.74 1.80
N GLY A 354 -8.90 -9.93 0.62
CA GLY A 354 -9.77 -8.95 -0.05
C GLY A 354 -9.93 -9.23 -1.53
N ASN A 355 -10.78 -8.45 -2.20
CA ASN A 355 -10.93 -8.45 -3.65
C ASN A 355 -10.80 -7.01 -4.18
N PHE A 356 -9.72 -6.72 -4.91
CA PHE A 356 -9.31 -5.38 -5.30
C PHE A 356 -9.34 -5.22 -6.81
N MET A 357 -10.11 -4.26 -7.31
CA MET A 357 -10.01 -3.76 -8.69
C MET A 357 -9.52 -2.32 -8.64
N VAL A 358 -8.24 -2.10 -8.96
CA VAL A 358 -7.57 -0.80 -8.77
C VAL A 358 -7.20 -0.20 -10.12
N LYS A 359 -7.51 1.07 -10.31
CA LYS A 359 -7.07 1.88 -11.46
C LYS A 359 -6.47 3.18 -10.96
N SER A 360 -5.19 3.41 -11.25
CA SER A 360 -4.41 4.52 -10.69
C SER A 360 -3.68 5.31 -11.77
N GLY A 361 -3.57 6.62 -11.55
CA GLY A 361 -2.76 7.53 -12.35
C GLY A 361 -1.32 7.67 -11.83
N LYS A 362 -1.05 7.17 -10.62
CA LYS A 362 0.26 6.67 -10.17
C LYS A 362 0.15 5.16 -9.95
N ASP A 363 0.50 4.68 -8.76
CA ASP A 363 0.73 3.26 -8.44
C ASP A 363 -0.54 2.58 -7.92
N GLY A 364 -0.63 1.26 -8.00
CA GLY A 364 -1.77 0.50 -7.50
C GLY A 364 -1.87 0.51 -5.97
N ILE A 365 -0.77 0.13 -5.33
CA ILE A 365 -0.59 0.10 -3.88
C ILE A 365 0.80 0.69 -3.61
N HIS A 366 0.88 1.69 -2.73
CA HIS A 366 2.10 2.48 -2.48
C HIS A 366 2.35 2.59 -0.97
N CYS A 367 3.60 2.40 -0.51
CA CYS A 367 3.94 2.51 0.91
C CYS A 367 5.31 3.13 1.18
N GLU A 368 5.30 4.37 1.68
CA GLU A 368 6.44 5.29 1.70
C GLU A 368 6.32 6.27 2.88
N ASN A 369 7.31 6.25 3.78
CA ASN A 369 7.50 7.26 4.82
C ASN A 369 8.76 8.08 4.47
N ASP A 370 8.55 9.34 4.05
CA ASP A 370 9.62 10.28 3.67
C ASP A 370 10.59 10.61 4.81
N ASP A 371 10.13 10.57 6.07
CA ASP A 371 10.92 10.96 7.25
C ASP A 371 11.66 9.77 7.89
N ASP A 372 11.13 8.54 7.81
CA ASP A 372 11.78 7.32 8.29
C ASP A 372 11.82 6.19 7.25
N LEU A 373 12.94 6.10 6.53
CA LEU A 373 13.25 5.06 5.54
C LEU A 373 13.45 3.65 6.12
N THR A 374 13.13 3.42 7.40
CA THR A 374 13.02 2.09 8.02
C THR A 374 11.58 1.57 8.11
N LEU A 375 10.60 2.39 7.71
CA LEU A 375 9.18 2.08 7.59
C LEU A 375 8.77 1.96 6.10
N GLY A 376 7.48 2.00 5.77
CA GLY A 376 6.99 1.85 4.39
C GLY A 376 7.08 0.41 3.90
N SER A 377 6.34 -0.51 4.52
CA SER A 377 6.36 -1.96 4.25
C SER A 377 5.02 -2.50 3.72
N ILE A 378 5.04 -3.56 2.90
CA ILE A 378 3.82 -4.21 2.40
C ILE A 378 3.85 -5.71 2.68
N TYR A 379 2.78 -6.22 3.30
CA TYR A 379 2.53 -7.64 3.53
C TYR A 379 1.22 -8.09 2.87
N ILE A 380 1.25 -9.20 2.15
CA ILE A 380 0.07 -9.82 1.52
C ILE A 380 0.04 -11.32 1.88
N GLU A 381 -0.90 -11.70 2.74
CA GLU A 381 -1.15 -13.10 3.13
C GLU A 381 -1.99 -13.82 2.05
N ASP A 382 -3.13 -13.24 1.67
CA ASP A 382 -4.01 -13.74 0.61
C ASP A 382 -4.84 -12.60 -0.02
N GLY A 383 -5.59 -12.89 -1.08
CA GLY A 383 -6.50 -11.95 -1.73
C GLY A 383 -6.62 -12.14 -3.25
N THR A 384 -7.43 -11.31 -3.90
CA THR A 384 -7.52 -11.23 -5.36
C THR A 384 -7.34 -9.79 -5.80
N PHE A 385 -6.42 -9.54 -6.72
CA PHE A 385 -6.05 -8.19 -7.16
C PHE A 385 -6.06 -8.12 -8.70
N ASP A 386 -6.77 -7.15 -9.26
CA ASP A 386 -6.65 -6.72 -10.66
C ASP A 386 -6.29 -5.23 -10.69
N ILE A 387 -4.99 -4.96 -10.80
CA ILE A 387 -4.39 -3.63 -10.73
C ILE A 387 -4.02 -3.16 -12.14
N THR A 388 -4.45 -1.95 -12.49
CA THR A 388 -3.97 -1.22 -13.67
C THR A 388 -3.43 0.14 -13.21
N ALA A 389 -2.11 0.24 -13.12
CA ALA A 389 -1.41 1.45 -12.68
C ALA A 389 -0.84 2.23 -13.88
N SER A 390 -0.52 3.50 -13.64
CA SER A 390 0.20 4.36 -14.60
C SER A 390 1.61 4.76 -14.11
N GLY A 391 1.87 4.55 -12.81
CA GLY A 391 3.17 4.12 -12.28
C GLY A 391 3.11 2.62 -12.01
N ASP A 392 3.44 2.22 -10.79
CA ASP A 392 3.82 0.83 -10.49
C ASP A 392 2.67 -0.02 -9.91
N GLY A 393 2.77 -1.34 -10.04
CA GLY A 393 1.71 -2.24 -9.57
C GLY A 393 1.55 -2.22 -8.06
N ILE A 394 2.64 -2.57 -7.36
CA ILE A 394 2.76 -2.56 -5.89
C ILE A 394 4.18 -2.07 -5.57
N GLN A 395 4.30 -0.96 -4.83
CA GLN A 395 5.56 -0.34 -4.47
C GLN A 395 5.67 -0.12 -2.96
N CYS A 396 6.85 -0.34 -2.38
CA CYS A 396 7.17 0.02 -1.00
C CYS A 396 8.60 0.58 -0.86
N ILE A 397 8.93 1.23 0.26
CA ILE A 397 10.32 1.55 0.61
C ILE A 397 11.08 0.30 1.08
N THR A 398 10.58 -0.40 2.10
CA THR A 398 11.34 -1.47 2.79
C THR A 398 11.14 -2.84 2.16
N THR A 399 10.15 -3.59 2.66
CA THR A 399 9.91 -4.99 2.32
C THR A 399 8.54 -5.16 1.69
N LEU A 400 8.49 -5.81 0.53
CA LEU A 400 7.26 -6.31 -0.08
C LEU A 400 7.26 -7.83 0.08
N THR A 401 6.36 -8.36 0.92
CA THR A 401 6.26 -9.81 1.19
C THR A 401 4.91 -10.35 0.73
N ILE A 402 4.95 -11.35 -0.14
CA ILE A 402 3.78 -12.02 -0.72
C ILE A 402 3.80 -13.50 -0.29
N ASP A 403 2.93 -13.86 0.66
CA ASP A 403 2.74 -15.24 1.14
C ASP A 403 1.66 -16.02 0.37
N GLY A 404 0.84 -15.34 -0.44
CA GLY A 404 -0.27 -15.95 -1.16
C GLY A 404 -0.99 -15.01 -2.14
N GLY A 405 -2.29 -15.22 -2.34
CA GLY A 405 -3.12 -14.40 -3.22
C GLY A 405 -3.09 -14.77 -4.71
N THR A 406 -3.99 -14.11 -5.46
CA THR A 406 -4.02 -14.07 -6.92
C THR A 406 -3.85 -12.62 -7.36
N ILE A 407 -2.63 -12.25 -7.78
CA ILE A 407 -2.20 -10.89 -8.06
C ILE A 407 -2.02 -10.71 -9.56
N LYS A 408 -2.85 -9.87 -10.19
CA LYS A 408 -2.76 -9.49 -11.60
C LYS A 408 -2.47 -7.99 -11.73
N ILE A 409 -1.39 -7.65 -12.43
CA ILE A 409 -0.86 -6.29 -12.55
C ILE A 409 -0.64 -5.93 -14.02
N SER A 410 -1.02 -4.71 -14.39
CA SER A 410 -0.62 -4.02 -15.61
C SER A 410 -0.12 -2.62 -15.22
N ALA A 411 1.17 -2.34 -15.41
CA ALA A 411 1.82 -1.18 -14.79
C ALA A 411 3.10 -0.74 -15.56
N VAL A 412 3.79 0.29 -15.04
CA VAL A 412 5.17 0.63 -15.44
C VAL A 412 6.11 -0.43 -14.91
N GLU A 413 6.41 -0.44 -13.60
CA GLU A 413 6.99 -1.60 -12.93
C GLU A 413 5.91 -2.50 -12.31
N GLY A 414 6.19 -3.81 -12.23
CA GLY A 414 5.25 -4.78 -11.66
C GLY A 414 5.18 -4.74 -10.13
N LEU A 415 6.32 -5.01 -9.49
CA LEU A 415 6.49 -5.07 -8.03
C LEU A 415 7.84 -4.42 -7.67
N GLU A 416 7.87 -3.44 -6.77
CA GLU A 416 9.10 -2.73 -6.38
C GLU A 416 9.25 -2.64 -4.84
N GLY A 417 10.49 -2.81 -4.35
CA GLY A 417 10.87 -2.50 -2.97
C GLY A 417 12.38 -2.49 -2.77
N THR A 418 12.86 -2.36 -1.53
CA THR A 418 14.28 -2.67 -1.23
C THR A 418 14.48 -4.18 -1.13
N TYR A 419 13.53 -4.91 -0.53
CA TYR A 419 13.56 -6.36 -0.41
C TYR A 419 12.20 -6.95 -0.80
N VAL A 420 12.14 -7.56 -1.99
CA VAL A 420 10.93 -8.23 -2.49
C VAL A 420 11.01 -9.73 -2.19
N ILE A 421 10.00 -10.27 -1.52
CA ILE A 421 9.93 -11.66 -1.05
C ILE A 421 8.63 -12.28 -1.57
N ILE A 422 8.73 -13.37 -2.33
CA ILE A 422 7.57 -14.11 -2.86
C ILE A 422 7.62 -15.56 -2.39
N ASN A 423 6.83 -15.87 -1.36
CA ASN A 423 6.79 -17.17 -0.70
C ASN A 423 5.74 -18.13 -1.27
N ASP A 424 4.60 -17.62 -1.77
CA ASP A 424 3.65 -18.39 -2.59
C ASP A 424 2.77 -17.46 -3.45
N GLY A 425 1.68 -17.99 -4.02
CA GLY A 425 0.63 -17.22 -4.70
C GLY A 425 0.63 -17.35 -6.23
N MET A 426 -0.39 -16.79 -6.89
CA MET A 426 -0.48 -16.71 -8.35
C MET A 426 -0.25 -15.27 -8.80
N VAL A 427 0.96 -14.98 -9.27
CA VAL A 427 1.37 -13.63 -9.68
C VAL A 427 1.40 -13.54 -11.20
N SER A 428 0.81 -12.49 -11.77
CA SER A 428 0.67 -12.28 -13.22
C SER A 428 0.91 -10.81 -13.58
N ILE A 429 2.11 -10.51 -14.04
CA ILE A 429 2.61 -9.15 -14.28
C ILE A 429 2.69 -8.86 -15.78
N SER A 430 2.22 -7.69 -16.19
CA SER A 430 2.47 -7.07 -17.49
C SER A 430 3.05 -5.67 -17.27
N ALA A 431 4.37 -5.55 -17.42
CA ALA A 431 5.13 -4.35 -17.10
C ALA A 431 5.71 -3.70 -18.36
N SER A 432 5.86 -2.38 -18.36
CA SER A 432 6.47 -1.63 -19.48
C SER A 432 7.91 -1.17 -19.22
N ASP A 433 8.32 -1.06 -17.95
CA ASP A 433 9.73 -1.04 -17.53
C ASP A 433 10.06 -2.44 -16.96
N ASP A 434 10.13 -2.63 -15.64
CA ASP A 434 10.60 -3.88 -15.01
C ASP A 434 9.50 -4.75 -14.36
N GLY A 435 9.70 -6.06 -14.41
CA GLY A 435 8.70 -7.03 -13.95
C GLY A 435 8.66 -7.14 -12.42
N ILE A 436 9.83 -7.27 -11.81
CA ILE A 436 10.04 -7.21 -10.36
C ILE A 436 11.37 -6.48 -10.18
N ASN A 437 11.38 -5.37 -9.47
CA ASN A 437 12.56 -4.54 -9.22
C ASN A 437 12.92 -4.59 -7.73
N ALA A 438 14.22 -4.64 -7.42
CA ALA A 438 14.71 -4.26 -6.10
C ALA A 438 15.77 -3.16 -6.21
N THR A 439 15.52 -2.04 -5.52
CA THR A 439 16.39 -0.85 -5.54
C THR A 439 16.58 -0.24 -4.14
N SER A 440 17.58 0.63 -3.98
CA SER A 440 18.07 1.09 -2.67
C SER A 440 17.23 2.21 -2.05
N LYS A 441 15.93 1.99 -1.78
CA LYS A 441 15.07 2.99 -1.12
C LYS A 441 15.28 3.06 0.40
N SER A 442 15.37 1.90 1.05
CA SER A 442 15.56 1.77 2.50
C SER A 442 17.04 1.67 2.88
N THR A 443 17.36 2.08 4.12
CA THR A 443 18.67 1.83 4.75
C THR A 443 18.66 0.61 5.71
N ALA A 444 17.48 0.10 6.07
CA ALA A 444 17.32 -1.00 7.02
C ALA A 444 17.67 -2.37 6.43
N TYR A 445 17.45 -2.54 5.11
CA TYR A 445 17.58 -3.80 4.39
C TYR A 445 18.71 -3.78 3.36
N THR A 446 19.12 -4.96 2.90
CA THR A 446 20.01 -5.11 1.73
C THR A 446 19.15 -5.29 0.50
N VAL A 447 19.48 -4.60 -0.60
CA VAL A 447 18.76 -4.72 -1.88
C VAL A 447 18.70 -6.18 -2.34
N CYS A 448 17.49 -6.72 -2.51
CA CYS A 448 17.30 -8.15 -2.77
C CYS A 448 15.93 -8.51 -3.37
N ILE A 449 15.91 -9.53 -4.23
CA ILE A 449 14.72 -10.31 -4.59
C ILE A 449 14.91 -11.75 -4.12
N GLU A 450 13.91 -12.29 -3.41
CA GLU A 450 13.87 -13.69 -2.96
C GLU A 450 12.56 -14.37 -3.38
N ILE A 451 12.64 -15.36 -4.27
CA ILE A 451 11.50 -16.14 -4.77
C ILE A 451 11.57 -17.56 -4.24
N ASN A 452 10.74 -17.84 -3.24
CA ASN A 452 10.66 -19.11 -2.52
C ASN A 452 9.51 -20.01 -3.00
N GLY A 453 8.49 -19.48 -3.68
CA GLY A 453 7.33 -20.25 -4.13
C GLY A 453 6.51 -19.61 -5.25
N GLY A 454 5.24 -19.98 -5.33
CA GLY A 454 4.26 -19.37 -6.24
C GLY A 454 4.28 -19.87 -7.68
N ASN A 455 3.31 -19.37 -8.45
CA ASN A 455 3.19 -19.48 -9.90
C ASN A 455 3.23 -18.07 -10.49
N ILE A 456 4.42 -17.66 -10.94
CA ILE A 456 4.74 -16.29 -11.35
C ILE A 456 4.80 -16.23 -12.87
N ASN A 457 4.08 -15.28 -13.46
CA ASN A 457 3.96 -15.14 -14.92
C ASN A 457 4.24 -13.69 -15.27
N ILE A 458 5.33 -13.43 -15.98
CA ILE A 458 5.84 -12.08 -16.26
C ILE A 458 5.91 -11.89 -17.77
N SER A 459 5.24 -10.86 -18.27
CA SER A 459 5.27 -10.46 -19.69
C SER A 459 5.76 -9.03 -19.80
N MET A 460 6.93 -8.84 -20.39
CA MET A 460 7.55 -7.53 -20.54
C MET A 460 7.11 -6.81 -21.81
N GLY A 461 7.23 -5.48 -21.79
CA GLY A 461 6.98 -4.59 -22.91
C GLY A 461 8.06 -4.69 -24.01
N GLN A 462 8.45 -3.54 -24.55
CA GLN A 462 9.52 -3.42 -25.55
C GLN A 462 10.38 -2.20 -25.21
N GLY A 463 11.59 -2.42 -24.71
CA GLY A 463 12.56 -1.39 -24.33
C GLY A 463 13.91 -2.01 -23.95
N ASP A 464 14.73 -1.26 -23.21
CA ASP A 464 15.41 -1.88 -22.06
C ASP A 464 14.30 -2.15 -21.04
N THR A 465 14.17 -3.40 -20.59
CA THR A 465 13.10 -3.90 -19.70
C THR A 465 13.55 -5.26 -19.16
N ASP A 466 13.60 -5.44 -17.86
CA ASP A 466 14.00 -6.69 -17.21
C ASP A 466 12.84 -7.37 -16.48
N ALA A 467 12.68 -8.67 -16.71
CA ALA A 467 11.60 -9.40 -16.03
C ALA A 467 11.81 -9.50 -14.52
N ILE A 468 13.07 -9.44 -14.07
CA ILE A 468 13.51 -9.39 -12.68
C ILE A 468 14.82 -8.59 -12.65
N ASP A 469 14.80 -7.34 -12.17
CA ASP A 469 16.02 -6.57 -11.87
C ASP A 469 16.30 -6.56 -10.36
N SER A 470 17.57 -6.55 -9.98
CA SER A 470 17.97 -6.26 -8.61
C SER A 470 19.29 -5.49 -8.59
N ASN A 471 19.26 -4.28 -8.06
CA ASN A 471 20.44 -3.48 -7.73
C ASN A 471 21.22 -4.05 -6.51
N GLY A 472 21.17 -5.37 -6.34
CA GLY A 472 21.60 -6.18 -5.21
C GLY A 472 21.55 -7.68 -5.53
N ASN A 473 20.95 -8.51 -4.67
CA ASN A 473 20.98 -9.97 -4.81
C ASN A 473 19.67 -10.55 -5.39
N LEU A 474 19.77 -11.64 -6.16
CA LEU A 474 18.63 -12.39 -6.68
C LEU A 474 18.70 -13.86 -6.25
N TYR A 475 17.80 -14.28 -5.37
CA TYR A 475 17.70 -15.66 -4.91
C TYR A 475 16.41 -16.31 -5.41
N ILE A 476 16.51 -17.42 -6.13
CA ILE A 476 15.35 -18.24 -6.54
C ILE A 476 15.48 -19.63 -5.92
N GLY A 477 14.76 -19.83 -4.82
CA GLY A 477 14.67 -21.08 -4.06
C GLY A 477 13.52 -21.99 -4.49
N GLY A 478 12.48 -21.46 -5.13
CA GLY A 478 11.29 -22.22 -5.49
C GLY A 478 10.42 -21.63 -6.59
N GLY A 479 9.14 -22.01 -6.58
CA GLY A 479 8.13 -21.53 -7.53
C GLY A 479 8.16 -22.16 -8.93
N THR A 480 7.16 -21.81 -9.74
CA THR A 480 7.15 -21.98 -11.20
C THR A 480 7.06 -20.61 -11.84
N ILE A 481 8.05 -20.24 -12.65
CA ILE A 481 8.22 -18.87 -13.17
C ILE A 481 8.20 -18.92 -14.70
N ASN A 482 7.26 -18.22 -15.33
CA ASN A 482 7.12 -18.12 -16.79
C ASN A 482 7.39 -16.67 -17.23
N ILE A 483 8.53 -16.44 -17.87
CA ILE A 483 8.98 -15.13 -18.35
C ILE A 483 8.84 -15.04 -19.87
N THR A 484 8.20 -13.98 -20.35
CA THR A 484 8.20 -13.56 -21.75
C THR A 484 8.85 -12.18 -21.84
N ALA A 485 10.14 -12.14 -22.17
CA ALA A 485 10.96 -10.93 -22.11
C ALA A 485 12.13 -10.98 -23.11
N GLN A 486 12.79 -9.85 -23.34
CA GLN A 486 14.11 -9.82 -24.01
C GLN A 486 15.23 -10.01 -22.99
N SER A 487 15.21 -9.22 -21.90
CA SER A 487 16.05 -9.44 -20.73
C SER A 487 15.23 -10.13 -19.62
N PRO A 488 15.62 -11.34 -19.18
CA PRO A 488 14.87 -12.08 -18.17
C PRO A 488 15.39 -11.90 -16.74
N PHE A 489 16.63 -11.43 -16.57
CA PHE A 489 17.27 -11.20 -15.28
C PHE A 489 18.43 -10.21 -15.46
N ASP A 490 18.47 -9.17 -14.64
CA ASP A 490 19.70 -8.50 -14.22
C ASP A 490 19.86 -8.63 -12.69
N TYR A 491 21.10 -8.51 -12.21
CA TYR A 491 21.41 -8.43 -10.77
C TYR A 491 22.85 -7.94 -10.54
N ASP A 492 23.02 -6.85 -9.81
CA ASP A 492 24.34 -6.23 -9.61
C ASP A 492 25.23 -7.03 -8.61
N GLY A 493 24.61 -7.87 -7.77
CA GLY A 493 25.22 -8.67 -6.72
C GLY A 493 25.21 -10.18 -6.98
N THR A 494 24.65 -10.96 -6.04
CA THR A 494 24.67 -12.44 -6.11
C THR A 494 23.37 -12.99 -6.66
N GLY A 495 23.40 -13.53 -7.89
CA GLY A 495 22.31 -14.33 -8.45
C GLY A 495 22.48 -15.82 -8.17
N VAL A 496 21.48 -16.48 -7.57
CA VAL A 496 21.50 -17.92 -7.26
C VAL A 496 20.17 -18.59 -7.58
N LEU A 497 20.21 -19.64 -8.40
CA LEU A 497 19.08 -20.55 -8.65
C LEU A 497 19.31 -21.86 -7.89
N ASN A 498 18.65 -21.99 -6.72
CA ASN A 498 18.74 -23.17 -5.84
C ASN A 498 17.53 -24.11 -5.96
N GLY A 499 16.43 -23.67 -6.57
CA GLY A 499 15.25 -24.50 -6.80
C GLY A 499 14.27 -23.90 -7.80
N GLY A 500 13.00 -24.33 -7.73
CA GLY A 500 11.94 -23.89 -8.63
C GLY A 500 12.03 -24.47 -10.05
N THR A 501 11.26 -23.90 -10.96
CA THR A 501 11.28 -24.22 -12.41
C THR A 501 10.99 -22.97 -13.22
N ILE A 502 11.94 -22.54 -14.05
CA ILE A 502 11.83 -21.30 -14.83
C ILE A 502 11.77 -21.61 -16.32
N TYR A 503 10.79 -21.01 -17.01
CA TYR A 503 10.70 -20.96 -18.47
C TYR A 503 10.91 -19.52 -18.95
N VAL A 504 11.88 -19.30 -19.83
CA VAL A 504 12.08 -18.02 -20.53
C VAL A 504 11.70 -18.22 -22.00
N ASN A 505 10.74 -17.44 -22.50
CA ASN A 505 10.21 -17.52 -23.86
C ASN A 505 9.82 -18.96 -24.27
N GLY A 506 9.19 -19.70 -23.33
CA GLY A 506 8.76 -21.09 -23.49
C GLY A 506 9.87 -22.15 -23.42
N SER A 507 11.13 -21.77 -23.17
CA SER A 507 12.26 -22.68 -23.00
C SER A 507 12.69 -22.76 -21.53
N GLN A 508 12.82 -23.96 -20.97
CA GLN A 508 13.26 -24.12 -19.58
C GLN A 508 14.74 -23.70 -19.44
N VAL A 509 15.04 -22.91 -18.41
CA VAL A 509 16.42 -22.51 -18.04
C VAL A 509 16.83 -23.15 -16.71
N THR A 510 18.14 -23.37 -16.54
CA THR A 510 18.72 -24.00 -15.33
C THR A 510 19.87 -23.19 -14.73
N THR A 511 20.03 -21.94 -15.17
CA THR A 511 21.04 -20.98 -14.72
C THR A 511 20.50 -19.58 -14.92
N LEU A 512 20.61 -18.71 -13.93
CA LEU A 512 20.40 -17.28 -14.15
C LEU A 512 21.49 -16.77 -15.10
N THR A 513 21.11 -15.97 -16.07
CA THR A 513 22.01 -15.43 -17.10
C THR A 513 21.84 -13.92 -17.14
N ASN A 514 22.43 -13.26 -16.14
CA ASN A 514 22.54 -11.81 -16.04
C ASN A 514 23.00 -11.22 -17.40
N GLN A 515 22.32 -10.17 -17.86
CA GLN A 515 22.68 -9.43 -19.08
C GLN A 515 23.84 -8.43 -18.89
N MET A 516 24.95 -8.89 -18.29
CA MET A 516 26.14 -8.07 -17.97
C MET A 516 26.50 -7.18 -19.15
N MET A 517 26.17 -5.89 -19.00
CA MET A 517 26.03 -4.96 -20.11
C MET A 517 27.31 -4.90 -20.95
N GLY A 518 27.16 -4.83 -22.27
CA GLY A 518 28.23 -4.99 -23.27
C GLY A 518 29.34 -3.92 -23.29
N GLY A 519 29.54 -3.16 -22.20
CA GLY A 519 30.58 -2.16 -21.98
C GLY A 519 32.02 -2.70 -21.93
N GLY A 520 32.30 -3.75 -22.71
CA GLY A 520 33.49 -4.58 -22.65
C GLY A 520 34.13 -4.80 -24.02
N MET A 521 34.04 -3.84 -24.95
CA MET A 521 34.85 -3.86 -26.18
C MET A 521 36.34 -3.68 -25.83
N MET A 522 36.98 -4.77 -25.41
CA MET A 522 38.44 -4.89 -25.44
C MET A 522 38.90 -4.82 -26.90
N GLY A 523 39.19 -3.60 -27.36
CA GLY A 523 39.91 -3.34 -28.60
C GLY A 523 41.29 -3.97 -28.50
N GLY A 524 41.38 -5.24 -28.92
CA GLY A 524 42.56 -6.07 -28.69
C GLY A 524 43.82 -5.43 -29.26
N PHE A 525 44.89 -5.41 -28.46
CA PHE A 525 46.20 -4.90 -28.86
C PHE A 525 46.81 -5.79 -29.97
N GLY A 526 46.42 -5.53 -31.21
CA GLY A 526 46.96 -6.16 -32.40
C GLY A 526 48.36 -5.65 -32.71
N ASP A 527 49.37 -6.24 -32.06
CA ASP A 527 50.78 -5.96 -32.38
C ASP A 527 51.14 -6.48 -33.78
N GLN A 528 51.22 -5.55 -34.74
CA GLN A 528 51.80 -5.79 -36.06
C GLN A 528 52.37 -4.49 -36.66
N GLY A 529 53.68 -4.30 -36.53
CA GLY A 529 54.39 -3.13 -37.07
C GLY A 529 54.51 -3.13 -38.61
N GLY A 530 54.32 -1.96 -39.23
CA GLY A 530 54.32 -1.81 -40.70
C GLY A 530 54.67 -0.39 -41.20
N PHE A 531 55.97 -0.11 -41.30
CA PHE A 531 56.64 1.04 -41.95
C PHE A 531 55.84 2.06 -42.81
N GLY A 532 56.02 3.35 -42.48
CA GLY A 532 56.21 4.45 -43.46
C GLY A 532 55.10 5.50 -43.54
N GLY A 533 55.42 6.76 -43.89
CA GLY A 533 54.38 7.76 -44.23
C GLY A 533 54.62 9.26 -44.06
N GLN A 534 55.75 9.70 -43.49
CA GLN A 534 56.34 11.07 -43.60
C GLN A 534 55.40 12.30 -43.81
N GLY A 535 55.20 13.10 -42.74
CA GLY A 535 54.90 14.55 -42.81
C GLY A 535 53.47 14.96 -42.40
N GLY A 536 53.25 16.14 -41.79
CA GLY A 536 54.22 17.12 -41.29
C GLY A 536 53.58 18.47 -40.92
N PHE A 537 54.22 19.21 -40.00
CA PHE A 537 53.84 20.56 -39.49
C PHE A 537 52.52 20.63 -38.67
N GLY A 538 52.37 21.47 -37.64
CA GLY A 538 53.37 22.28 -36.92
C GLY A 538 52.76 23.47 -36.15
N GLY A 539 53.11 23.65 -34.86
CA GLY A 539 52.63 24.72 -33.95
C GLY A 539 51.85 24.16 -32.76
N ARG A 540 52.18 24.44 -31.48
CA ARG A 540 52.10 25.72 -30.74
C ARG A 540 50.66 26.30 -30.75
N GLY A 541 49.88 26.35 -29.67
CA GLY A 541 50.07 25.87 -28.28
C GLY A 541 50.24 26.99 -27.23
N GLY A 542 49.60 26.84 -26.06
CA GLY A 542 49.77 27.75 -24.90
C GLY A 542 48.58 27.78 -23.93
N PHE A 543 48.88 27.62 -22.63
CA PHE A 543 48.28 28.19 -21.40
C PHE A 543 46.81 28.67 -21.35
N GLY A 544 46.10 28.42 -20.23
CA GLY A 544 45.03 29.34 -19.80
C GLY A 544 43.95 28.93 -18.76
N ASP A 545 44.34 28.42 -17.59
CA ASP A 545 43.79 28.77 -16.25
C ASP A 545 42.32 29.27 -16.04
N ARG A 546 41.56 28.59 -15.13
CA ARG A 546 40.34 29.04 -14.37
C ARG A 546 39.08 29.56 -15.13
N GLY A 547 37.83 29.36 -14.69
CA GLY A 547 37.27 28.75 -13.47
C GLY A 547 35.97 29.47 -13.03
N GLY A 548 35.00 28.76 -12.42
CA GLY A 548 33.69 29.29 -11.99
C GLY A 548 32.69 29.49 -13.15
N PHE A 549 31.42 29.10 -13.05
CA PHE A 549 30.54 29.10 -11.87
C PHE A 549 30.15 27.72 -11.34
#